data_AF-A0A7X9PFG2-F1
#
_entry.id   AF-A0A7X9PFG2-F1
#
_cell.length_a   1.000
_cell.length_b   1.000
_cell.length_c   1.000
_cell.angle_alpha   90.00
_cell.angle_beta   90.00
_cell.angle_gamma   90.00
#
_symmetry.space_group_name_H-M   'P 1'
#
loop_
_entity.id
_entity.type
_entity.pdbx_description
1 polymer ?
#
loop_
_entity_poly.entity_id
_entity_poly.type
_entity_poly.pdbx_seq_one_letter_code
_entity_poly.pdbx_strand_id
1 'polypeptide(L)'
;MAERKIQDLFGKPIEVVNVGLASMVEPLKAQDVPVVDVDWRPPKEGIKHLRFTQNGKTIDEANAEAVARIKKARPILVGMGLAKNVIPGYHDHLILHAGPPISWERMCGPTKGAVMGALIYEGMAKDEAEAEKMAASGAVEFAPCHHFHAVGPMAGVVSPHMPVFIIENKAFGNRAYCTQNEGLGKVLRYGGMGPDVYARLKWMEESLYPTLNRALESMPEGIDIKALIAQALHMGDECHNRNRAATSLFLRAIGPALARTNQDNENLAKVIEFIDKNDHFFLNLSMPAGKAALEPAEGIEGCSIVTVMARNGTDFGIRISAMPDTWFTAPAGIVQGLYFPGFTEADANPDIGDSTVTETAGYGGFAMAAAPAIVQFVGGTPQD
;
A
#
# COMPACT_ATOMS: atom_id res chain seq x y z
N MET A 1 -26.95 55.38 -10.74
CA MET A 1 -26.16 54.13 -10.70
C MET A 1 -26.14 53.59 -12.12
N ALA A 2 -24.98 53.60 -12.78
CA ALA A 2 -24.87 53.13 -14.17
C ALA A 2 -24.93 51.59 -14.21
N GLU A 3 -25.81 51.04 -15.03
CA GLU A 3 -25.89 49.61 -15.33
C GLU A 3 -24.56 49.12 -15.91
N ARG A 4 -23.84 48.29 -15.16
CA ARG A 4 -22.68 47.56 -15.70
C ARG A 4 -23.19 46.47 -16.64
N LYS A 5 -23.04 46.69 -17.95
CA LYS A 5 -23.27 45.66 -18.97
C LYS A 5 -22.16 44.62 -18.88
N ILE A 6 -22.50 43.34 -19.02
CA ILE A 6 -21.58 42.17 -19.04
C ILE A 6 -20.39 42.35 -20.01
N GLN A 7 -20.51 43.24 -21.00
CA GLN A 7 -19.43 43.55 -21.94
C GLN A 7 -18.18 44.20 -21.32
N ASP A 8 -18.26 44.72 -20.08
CA ASP A 8 -17.11 45.30 -19.38
C ASP A 8 -16.18 44.26 -18.72
N LEU A 9 -16.51 42.96 -18.74
CA LEU A 9 -15.72 41.95 -18.00
C LEU A 9 -14.28 41.78 -18.53
N PHE A 10 -14.03 42.10 -19.80
CA PHE A 10 -12.74 41.84 -20.44
C PHE A 10 -12.00 43.09 -20.90
N GLY A 11 -12.65 44.27 -20.90
CA GLY A 11 -12.03 45.59 -21.13
C GLY A 11 -11.19 45.76 -22.41
N LYS A 12 -11.15 44.74 -23.28
CA LYS A 12 -10.30 44.56 -24.45
C LYS A 12 -10.99 43.61 -25.44
N PRO A 13 -10.63 43.66 -26.74
CA PRO A 13 -11.04 42.66 -27.70
C PRO A 13 -10.68 41.24 -27.22
N ILE A 14 -11.62 40.31 -27.36
CA ILE A 14 -11.43 38.90 -26.97
C ILE A 14 -10.74 38.16 -28.11
N GLU A 15 -9.57 37.59 -27.83
CA GLU A 15 -8.86 36.66 -28.72
C GLU A 15 -9.12 35.24 -28.23
N VAL A 16 -9.76 34.41 -29.05
CA VAL A 16 -10.15 33.05 -28.66
C VAL A 16 -9.21 32.03 -29.29
N VAL A 17 -8.77 31.04 -28.52
CA VAL A 17 -8.11 29.83 -29.06
C VAL A 17 -9.04 28.65 -28.82
N ASN A 18 -9.52 28.03 -29.89
CA ASN A 18 -10.34 26.82 -29.80
C ASN A 18 -9.47 25.57 -29.90
N VAL A 19 -9.73 24.61 -29.01
CA VAL A 19 -9.14 23.27 -29.03
C VAL A 19 -10.28 22.28 -28.83
N GLY A 20 -10.67 21.54 -29.86
CA GLY A 20 -11.72 20.52 -29.77
C GLY A 20 -12.78 20.63 -30.87
N LEU A 21 -14.06 20.74 -30.49
CA LEU A 21 -15.17 20.67 -31.44
C LEU A 21 -15.22 21.91 -32.34
N ALA A 22 -15.16 21.70 -33.66
CA ALA A 22 -15.30 22.77 -34.65
C ALA A 22 -16.62 23.54 -34.53
N SER A 23 -17.68 22.91 -33.99
CA SER A 23 -18.97 23.55 -33.74
C SER A 23 -18.92 24.72 -32.73
N MET A 24 -17.86 24.82 -31.92
CA MET A 24 -17.65 25.94 -31.00
C MET A 24 -17.00 27.15 -31.68
N VAL A 25 -16.41 26.97 -32.86
CA VAL A 25 -15.72 28.02 -33.63
C VAL A 25 -16.67 28.72 -34.59
N GLU A 26 -17.61 27.98 -35.16
CA GLU A 26 -18.55 28.53 -36.14
C GLU A 26 -19.37 29.71 -35.60
N PRO A 27 -19.92 29.69 -34.37
CA PRO A 27 -20.60 30.85 -33.80
C PRO A 27 -19.68 32.06 -33.57
N LEU A 28 -18.39 31.84 -33.30
CA LEU A 28 -17.40 32.90 -33.08
C LEU A 28 -17.02 33.58 -34.40
N LYS A 29 -16.78 32.79 -35.45
CA LYS A 29 -16.55 33.29 -36.81
C LYS A 29 -17.77 34.05 -37.34
N ALA A 30 -18.98 33.55 -37.10
CA ALA A 30 -20.22 34.20 -37.53
C ALA A 30 -20.47 35.56 -36.84
N GLN A 31 -19.81 35.82 -35.71
CA GLN A 31 -19.86 37.08 -34.97
C GLN A 31 -18.62 37.95 -35.19
N ASP A 32 -17.77 37.62 -36.18
CA ASP A 32 -16.52 38.30 -36.49
C ASP A 32 -15.56 38.41 -35.28
N VAL A 33 -15.64 37.45 -34.34
CA VAL A 33 -14.72 37.37 -33.20
C VAL A 33 -13.41 36.73 -33.66
N PRO A 34 -12.23 37.35 -33.41
CA PRO A 34 -10.94 36.74 -33.72
C PRO A 34 -10.75 35.41 -32.97
N VAL A 35 -10.66 34.31 -33.72
CA VAL A 35 -10.47 32.96 -33.19
C VAL A 35 -9.39 32.19 -33.96
N VAL A 36 -8.45 31.62 -33.23
CA VAL A 36 -7.49 30.63 -33.74
C VAL A 36 -8.05 29.24 -33.44
N ASP A 37 -8.47 28.55 -34.49
CA ASP A 37 -8.94 27.17 -34.38
C ASP A 37 -7.75 26.20 -34.52
N VAL A 38 -7.41 25.53 -33.43
CA VAL A 38 -6.34 24.54 -33.42
C VAL A 38 -6.94 23.20 -33.86
N ASP A 39 -6.45 22.65 -34.98
CA ASP A 39 -6.78 21.28 -35.47
C ASP A 39 -6.15 20.23 -34.55
N TRP A 40 -6.61 20.19 -33.30
CA TRP A 40 -6.23 19.23 -32.30
C TRP A 40 -7.05 17.96 -32.47
N ARG A 41 -6.37 16.82 -32.49
CA ARG A 41 -6.98 15.49 -32.53
C ARG A 41 -6.22 14.59 -31.57
N PRO A 42 -6.88 13.57 -30.97
CA PRO A 42 -6.17 12.44 -30.37
C PRO A 42 -5.17 11.85 -31.39
N PRO A 43 -4.11 11.17 -30.92
CA PRO A 43 -2.99 10.77 -31.78
C PRO A 43 -3.41 10.12 -33.10
N LYS A 44 -2.83 10.61 -34.20
CA LYS A 44 -3.17 10.24 -35.60
C LYS A 44 -2.94 8.77 -35.91
N GLU A 45 -3.66 8.27 -36.92
CA GLU A 45 -3.27 7.09 -37.71
C GLU A 45 -1.76 7.13 -38.02
N GLY A 46 -1.03 6.07 -37.68
CA GLY A 46 0.42 5.98 -37.87
C GLY A 46 1.26 6.04 -36.58
N ILE A 47 0.68 6.32 -35.41
CA ILE A 47 1.35 5.97 -34.15
C ILE A 47 1.44 4.45 -34.06
N LYS A 48 2.64 3.91 -34.26
CA LYS A 48 2.91 2.48 -34.04
C LYS A 48 2.63 2.20 -32.57
N HIS A 49 1.51 1.55 -32.29
CA HIS A 49 1.34 0.87 -31.01
C HIS A 49 2.50 -0.11 -30.88
N LEU A 50 3.29 0.04 -29.83
CA LEU A 50 4.24 -1.00 -29.43
C LEU A 50 3.38 -2.21 -29.08
N ARG A 51 3.15 -3.08 -30.05
CA ARG A 51 2.43 -4.35 -29.88
C ARG A 51 3.40 -5.51 -29.72
N PHE A 52 4.66 -5.29 -30.10
CA PHE A 52 5.71 -6.30 -30.08
C PHE A 52 6.98 -5.74 -29.45
N THR A 53 7.72 -6.59 -28.73
CA THR A 53 9.10 -6.30 -28.33
C THR A 53 10.03 -6.32 -29.55
N GLN A 54 11.29 -5.88 -29.38
CA GLN A 54 12.32 -6.00 -30.44
C GLN A 54 12.54 -7.47 -30.86
N ASN A 55 12.30 -8.42 -29.95
CA ASN A 55 12.40 -9.86 -30.20
C ASN A 55 11.09 -10.47 -30.75
N GLY A 56 10.09 -9.65 -31.07
CA GLY A 56 8.84 -10.10 -31.69
C GLY A 56 7.80 -10.67 -30.74
N LYS A 57 7.95 -10.55 -29.41
CA LYS A 57 6.93 -11.01 -28.45
C LYS A 57 5.76 -10.04 -28.38
N THR A 58 4.53 -10.54 -28.46
CA THR A 58 3.32 -9.72 -28.36
C THR A 58 3.13 -9.21 -26.93
N ILE A 59 2.93 -7.89 -26.77
CA ILE A 59 2.65 -7.28 -25.45
C ILE A 59 1.32 -7.78 -24.89
N ASP A 60 0.29 -7.95 -25.72
CA ASP A 60 -1.01 -8.46 -25.28
C ASP A 60 -0.93 -9.89 -24.74
N GLU A 61 -0.13 -10.77 -25.37
CA GLU A 61 0.09 -12.14 -24.89
C GLU A 61 0.88 -12.14 -23.58
N ALA A 62 1.91 -11.29 -23.46
CA ALA A 62 2.69 -11.14 -22.24
C ALA A 62 1.81 -10.63 -21.07
N ASN A 63 0.95 -9.64 -21.34
CA ASN A 63 0.00 -9.10 -20.37
C ASN A 63 -1.07 -10.14 -19.99
N ALA A 64 -1.59 -10.90 -20.95
CA ALA A 64 -2.55 -11.96 -20.69
C ALA A 64 -1.97 -13.06 -19.78
N GLU A 65 -0.71 -13.45 -20.00
CA GLU A 65 0.00 -14.40 -19.14
C GLU A 65 0.19 -13.83 -17.72
N ALA A 66 0.63 -12.57 -17.59
CA ALA A 66 0.76 -11.91 -16.29
C ALA A 66 -0.55 -11.92 -15.50
N VAL A 67 -1.65 -11.51 -16.13
CA VAL A 67 -2.99 -11.51 -15.52
C VAL A 67 -3.44 -12.93 -15.18
N ALA A 68 -3.14 -13.92 -16.03
CA ALA A 68 -3.46 -15.32 -15.75
C ALA A 68 -2.73 -15.84 -14.51
N ARG A 69 -1.46 -15.47 -14.30
CA ARG A 69 -0.70 -15.82 -13.09
C ARG A 69 -1.28 -15.18 -11.83
N ILE A 70 -1.57 -13.88 -11.87
CA ILE A 70 -2.19 -13.15 -10.76
C ILE A 70 -3.53 -13.79 -10.38
N LYS A 71 -4.38 -14.11 -11.37
CA LYS A 71 -5.67 -14.78 -11.14
C LYS A 71 -5.52 -16.19 -10.57
N LYS A 72 -4.48 -16.95 -10.95
CA LYS A 72 -4.21 -18.30 -10.43
C LYS A 72 -3.59 -18.32 -9.03
N ALA A 73 -3.09 -17.19 -8.54
CA ALA A 73 -2.47 -17.12 -7.22
C ALA A 73 -3.38 -17.64 -6.11
N ARG A 74 -2.77 -18.36 -5.16
CA ARG A 74 -3.40 -18.93 -3.96
C ARG A 74 -2.60 -18.53 -2.71
N PRO A 75 -2.70 -17.27 -2.26
CA PRO A 75 -2.01 -16.80 -1.06
C PRO A 75 -2.65 -17.40 0.19
N ILE A 76 -1.90 -18.29 0.84
CA ILE A 76 -2.27 -18.97 2.07
C ILE A 76 -1.40 -18.42 3.22
N LEU A 77 -2.01 -18.02 4.33
CA LEU A 77 -1.30 -17.76 5.57
C LEU A 77 -0.85 -19.10 6.16
N VAL A 78 0.46 -19.35 6.16
CA VAL A 78 1.04 -20.64 6.57
C VAL A 78 1.77 -20.57 7.91
N GLY A 79 2.02 -19.38 8.45
CA GLY A 79 2.70 -19.24 9.74
C GLY A 79 3.16 -17.82 10.01
N MET A 80 3.98 -17.68 11.05
CA MET A 80 4.63 -16.43 11.44
C MET A 80 6.08 -16.68 11.85
N GLY A 81 6.89 -15.64 11.86
CA GLY A 81 8.26 -15.70 12.37
C GLY A 81 8.82 -14.32 12.65
N LEU A 82 9.98 -14.25 13.32
CA LEU A 82 10.72 -12.99 13.43
C LEU A 82 11.34 -12.66 12.08
N ALA A 83 11.32 -11.39 11.67
CA ALA A 83 11.80 -10.93 10.37
C ALA A 83 13.18 -11.50 10.01
N LYS A 84 14.15 -11.41 10.93
CA LYS A 84 15.52 -11.91 10.74
C LYS A 84 15.63 -13.41 10.47
N ASN A 85 14.64 -14.21 10.90
CA ASN A 85 14.67 -15.66 10.78
C ASN A 85 14.01 -16.15 9.50
N VAL A 86 13.05 -15.39 8.94
CA VAL A 86 12.13 -15.91 7.90
C VAL A 86 12.14 -15.11 6.60
N ILE A 87 12.59 -13.86 6.62
CA ILE A 87 12.73 -13.05 5.40
C ILE A 87 14.06 -13.40 4.72
N PRO A 88 14.06 -13.88 3.46
CA PRO A 88 15.29 -14.24 2.76
C PRO A 88 16.22 -13.03 2.59
N GLY A 89 17.51 -13.23 2.90
CA GLY A 89 18.53 -12.18 2.77
C GLY A 89 18.57 -11.15 3.90
N TYR A 90 17.70 -11.27 4.91
CA TYR A 90 17.67 -10.34 6.04
C TYR A 90 18.87 -10.52 6.98
N HIS A 91 19.33 -9.44 7.64
CA HIS A 91 20.35 -9.48 8.69
C HIS A 91 20.09 -8.45 9.80
N ASP A 92 20.78 -8.57 10.93
CA ASP A 92 20.50 -7.78 12.15
C ASP A 92 20.72 -6.26 12.02
N HIS A 93 21.42 -5.82 10.97
CA HIS A 93 21.72 -4.40 10.69
C HIS A 93 20.93 -3.87 9.49
N LEU A 94 19.86 -4.54 9.09
CA LEU A 94 18.95 -4.12 8.03
C LEU A 94 17.64 -3.64 8.63
N ILE A 95 17.19 -2.46 8.23
CA ILE A 95 15.84 -1.97 8.49
C ILE A 95 15.12 -1.82 7.16
N LEU A 96 14.00 -2.53 7.00
CA LEU A 96 13.17 -2.34 5.82
C LEU A 96 12.25 -1.15 5.98
N HIS A 97 11.81 -0.56 4.87
CA HIS A 97 10.84 0.53 4.84
C HIS A 97 9.88 0.39 3.66
N ALA A 98 8.73 1.09 3.71
CA ALA A 98 7.81 1.17 2.57
C ALA A 98 8.37 2.00 1.41
N GLY A 99 7.87 1.77 0.20
CA GLY A 99 8.15 2.58 -0.99
C GLY A 99 9.47 2.28 -1.70
N PRO A 100 9.85 3.08 -2.71
CA PRO A 100 11.10 2.93 -3.45
C PRO A 100 12.33 3.27 -2.58
N PRO A 101 13.56 2.90 -3.00
CA PRO A 101 14.80 3.19 -2.26
C PRO A 101 14.93 4.66 -1.87
N ILE A 102 15.30 4.92 -0.62
CA ILE A 102 15.45 6.28 -0.10
C ILE A 102 16.58 6.34 0.93
N SER A 103 17.33 7.44 0.93
CA SER A 103 18.36 7.69 1.95
C SER A 103 17.73 8.25 3.23
N TRP A 104 18.43 8.10 4.36
CA TRP A 104 18.00 8.64 5.65
C TRP A 104 17.61 10.12 5.57
N GLU A 105 18.39 10.95 4.90
CA GLU A 105 18.19 12.40 4.83
C GLU A 105 16.85 12.74 4.18
N ARG A 106 16.46 11.96 3.16
CA ARG A 106 15.24 12.15 2.36
C ARG A 106 14.00 11.53 2.98
N MET A 107 14.13 10.65 3.97
CA MET A 107 12.97 10.08 4.67
C MET A 107 12.14 11.19 5.31
N CYS A 108 10.81 11.09 5.16
CA CYS A 108 9.88 12.00 5.82
C CYS A 108 9.87 11.78 7.34
N GLY A 109 9.27 12.72 8.07
CA GLY A 109 9.20 12.70 9.55
C GLY A 109 8.66 11.37 10.11
N PRO A 110 7.49 10.89 9.66
CA PRO A 110 6.93 9.60 10.11
C PRO A 110 7.88 8.41 9.89
N THR A 111 8.53 8.33 8.72
CA THR A 111 9.48 7.25 8.42
C THR A 111 10.71 7.33 9.32
N LYS A 112 11.27 8.53 9.55
CA LYS A 112 12.39 8.73 10.48
C LYS A 112 12.01 8.33 11.91
N GLY A 113 10.85 8.75 12.39
CA GLY A 113 10.34 8.37 13.70
C GLY A 113 10.17 6.85 13.85
N ALA A 114 9.66 6.19 12.81
CA ALA A 114 9.47 4.74 12.81
C ALA A 114 10.82 3.99 12.85
N VAL A 115 11.81 4.44 12.08
CA VAL A 115 13.17 3.88 12.10
C VAL A 115 13.80 4.06 13.48
N MET A 116 13.77 5.27 14.05
CA MET A 116 14.36 5.53 15.36
C MET A 116 13.68 4.72 16.46
N GLY A 117 12.35 4.65 16.45
CA GLY A 117 11.59 3.84 17.39
C GLY A 117 11.89 2.35 17.25
N ALA A 118 12.12 1.84 16.04
CA ALA A 118 12.56 0.47 15.81
C ALA A 118 13.96 0.23 16.40
N LEU A 119 14.93 1.12 16.19
CA LEU A 119 16.27 0.99 16.77
C LEU A 119 16.25 0.94 18.30
N ILE A 120 15.36 1.72 18.92
CA ILE A 120 15.16 1.70 20.38
C ILE A 120 14.50 0.39 20.83
N TYR A 121 13.47 -0.06 20.12
CA TYR A 121 12.78 -1.34 20.38
C TYR A 121 13.74 -2.55 20.28
N GLU A 122 14.67 -2.51 19.32
CA GLU A 122 15.72 -3.52 19.12
C GLU A 122 16.85 -3.43 20.16
N GLY A 123 16.87 -2.38 21.00
CA GLY A 123 17.93 -2.14 21.97
C GLY A 123 19.25 -1.68 21.34
N MET A 124 19.23 -1.25 20.07
CA MET A 124 20.40 -0.73 19.35
C MET A 124 20.71 0.73 19.74
N ALA A 125 19.72 1.47 20.21
CA ALA A 125 19.85 2.82 20.74
C ALA A 125 19.08 2.96 22.06
N LYS A 126 19.58 3.80 22.97
CA LYS A 126 18.95 4.03 24.29
C LYS A 126 17.85 5.08 24.25
N ASP A 127 17.98 6.04 23.34
CA ASP A 127 17.07 7.17 23.18
C ASP A 127 17.02 7.66 21.73
N GLU A 128 16.13 8.63 21.47
CA GLU A 128 15.89 9.17 20.13
C GLU A 128 17.14 9.83 19.53
N ALA A 129 17.98 10.47 20.36
CA ALA A 129 19.20 11.14 19.89
C ALA A 129 20.29 10.14 19.46
N GLU A 130 20.47 9.05 20.22
CA GLU A 130 21.34 7.95 19.84
C GLU A 130 20.82 7.22 18.60
N ALA A 131 19.51 7.03 18.50
CA ALA A 131 18.86 6.40 17.35
C ALA A 131 19.04 7.22 16.06
N GLU A 132 18.82 8.54 16.12
CA GLU A 132 19.05 9.45 15.00
C GLU A 132 20.50 9.41 14.53
N LYS A 133 21.44 9.50 15.47
CA LYS A 133 22.88 9.45 15.16
C LYS A 133 23.26 8.12 14.51
N MET A 134 22.73 7.00 15.02
CA MET A 134 22.97 5.69 14.45
C MET A 134 22.42 5.58 13.02
N ALA A 135 21.16 5.97 12.82
CA ALA A 135 20.52 5.96 11.50
C ALA A 135 21.28 6.82 10.47
N ALA A 136 21.77 7.99 10.87
CA ALA A 136 22.54 8.88 10.01
C ALA A 136 24.00 8.41 9.76
N SER A 137 24.53 7.49 10.57
CA SER A 137 25.94 7.09 10.50
C SER A 137 26.28 6.05 9.43
N GLY A 138 25.26 5.39 8.85
CA GLY A 138 25.44 4.22 7.98
C GLY A 138 25.73 2.91 8.72
N ALA A 139 25.60 2.88 10.05
CA ALA A 139 25.70 1.65 10.86
C ALA A 139 24.52 0.68 10.66
N VAL A 140 23.46 1.14 10.00
CA VAL A 140 22.25 0.39 9.66
C VAL A 140 21.96 0.62 8.18
N GLU A 141 21.65 -0.45 7.47
CA GLU A 141 21.23 -0.43 6.08
C GLU A 141 19.71 -0.20 5.98
N PHE A 142 19.29 0.55 4.97
CA PHE A 142 17.89 0.76 4.65
C PHE A 142 17.55 0.15 3.30
N ALA A 143 16.49 -0.66 3.24
CA ALA A 143 16.02 -1.18 1.96
C ALA A 143 14.49 -1.24 1.87
N PRO A 144 13.91 -1.10 0.67
CA PRO A 144 12.50 -1.33 0.44
C PRO A 144 12.04 -2.72 0.86
N CYS A 145 10.89 -2.80 1.53
CA CYS A 145 10.20 -4.07 1.77
C CYS A 145 10.03 -4.90 0.48
N HIS A 146 9.70 -4.22 -0.63
CA HIS A 146 9.51 -4.85 -1.94
C HIS A 146 10.74 -5.55 -2.52
N HIS A 147 11.96 -5.29 -2.01
CA HIS A 147 13.19 -5.99 -2.38
C HIS A 147 13.39 -7.31 -1.60
N PHE A 148 12.64 -7.49 -0.52
CA PHE A 148 12.75 -8.63 0.41
C PHE A 148 11.46 -9.45 0.47
N HIS A 149 10.69 -9.45 -0.63
CA HIS A 149 9.37 -10.09 -0.70
C HIS A 149 8.40 -9.63 0.40
N ALA A 150 8.64 -8.46 0.99
CA ALA A 150 7.83 -7.91 2.07
C ALA A 150 7.01 -6.72 1.58
N VAL A 151 6.05 -6.33 2.40
CA VAL A 151 5.29 -5.08 2.28
C VAL A 151 5.04 -4.53 3.68
N GLY A 152 5.08 -3.21 3.84
CA GLY A 152 4.88 -2.51 5.10
C GLY A 152 3.78 -1.43 5.01
N PRO A 153 2.79 -1.41 5.91
CA PRO A 153 1.81 -0.33 5.94
C PRO A 153 2.44 0.96 6.46
N MET A 154 2.05 2.10 5.89
CA MET A 154 2.50 3.44 6.31
C MET A 154 4.02 3.58 6.25
N ALA A 155 4.74 3.96 7.32
CA ALA A 155 6.21 3.98 7.29
C ALA A 155 6.82 2.62 6.89
N GLY A 156 6.09 1.54 7.15
CA GLY A 156 6.43 0.19 6.69
C GLY A 156 7.73 -0.35 7.27
N VAL A 157 8.14 0.17 8.43
CA VAL A 157 9.39 -0.23 9.07
C VAL A 157 9.31 -1.67 9.55
N VAL A 158 10.32 -2.45 9.20
CA VAL A 158 10.52 -3.82 9.68
C VAL A 158 11.93 -3.96 10.24
N SER A 159 12.03 -4.35 11.51
CA SER A 159 13.29 -4.59 12.22
C SER A 159 13.47 -6.07 12.61
N PRO A 160 14.69 -6.51 12.99
CA PRO A 160 15.04 -7.93 13.15
C PRO A 160 14.09 -8.77 14.03
N HIS A 161 13.66 -8.24 15.18
CA HIS A 161 12.79 -8.95 16.14
C HIS A 161 11.30 -8.66 15.94
N MET A 162 10.91 -7.87 14.94
CA MET A 162 9.49 -7.71 14.62
C MET A 162 8.92 -9.02 14.06
N PRO A 163 7.80 -9.52 14.61
CA PRO A 163 7.13 -10.67 14.03
C PRO A 163 6.40 -10.31 12.74
N VAL A 164 6.51 -11.19 11.75
CA VAL A 164 5.88 -11.08 10.44
C VAL A 164 4.98 -12.29 10.15
N PHE A 165 3.89 -12.04 9.44
CA PHE A 165 3.09 -13.08 8.81
C PHE A 165 3.83 -13.65 7.60
N ILE A 166 3.66 -14.96 7.36
CA ILE A 166 4.22 -15.66 6.20
C ILE A 166 3.06 -16.10 5.32
N ILE A 167 2.91 -15.41 4.18
CA ILE A 167 1.96 -15.81 3.14
C ILE A 167 2.71 -16.62 2.10
N GLU A 168 2.28 -17.85 1.84
CA GLU A 168 2.78 -18.68 0.73
C GLU A 168 1.75 -18.71 -0.40
N ASN A 169 2.18 -18.36 -1.61
CA ASN A 169 1.38 -18.58 -2.79
C ASN A 169 1.49 -20.04 -3.23
N LYS A 170 0.57 -20.90 -2.77
CA LYS A 170 0.61 -22.35 -3.07
C LYS A 170 0.56 -22.68 -4.57
N ALA A 171 0.19 -21.75 -5.45
CA ALA A 171 0.18 -21.96 -6.90
C ALA A 171 1.57 -21.81 -7.54
N PHE A 172 2.47 -21.02 -6.94
CA PHE A 172 3.77 -20.66 -7.53
C PHE A 172 4.96 -20.87 -6.58
N GLY A 173 4.72 -21.13 -5.30
CA GLY A 173 5.75 -21.43 -4.29
C GLY A 173 6.47 -20.22 -3.71
N ASN A 174 6.23 -19.00 -4.22
CA ASN A 174 6.79 -17.78 -3.62
C ASN A 174 6.11 -17.42 -2.30
N ARG A 175 6.82 -16.67 -1.46
CA ARG A 175 6.33 -16.20 -0.15
C ARG A 175 6.38 -14.69 -0.08
N ALA A 176 5.46 -14.11 0.67
CA ALA A 176 5.47 -12.69 1.00
C ALA A 176 5.23 -12.45 2.49
N TYR A 177 5.75 -11.32 2.98
CA TYR A 177 5.84 -11.02 4.41
C TYR A 177 5.26 -9.64 4.74
N CYS A 178 4.69 -9.50 5.93
CA CYS A 178 4.24 -8.23 6.48
C CYS A 178 4.24 -8.32 8.00
N THR A 179 4.57 -7.23 8.69
CA THR A 179 4.53 -7.15 10.16
C THR A 179 3.11 -7.31 10.69
N GLN A 180 2.96 -7.42 12.01
CA GLN A 180 1.65 -7.36 12.66
C GLN A 180 1.11 -5.93 12.72
N ASN A 181 -0.22 -5.76 12.69
CA ASN A 181 -0.83 -4.45 12.88
C ASN A 181 -0.76 -4.04 14.37
N GLU A 182 -0.20 -2.86 14.65
CA GLU A 182 0.06 -2.35 16.00
C GLU A 182 -1.17 -1.78 16.74
N GLY A 183 -2.34 -1.77 16.08
CA GLY A 183 -3.55 -1.16 16.60
C GLY A 183 -3.75 0.27 16.13
N LEU A 184 -4.60 0.99 16.87
CA LEU A 184 -5.00 2.37 16.61
C LEU A 184 -4.26 3.35 17.53
N GLY A 185 -4.30 4.64 17.17
CA GLY A 185 -3.69 5.71 17.95
C GLY A 185 -2.18 5.86 17.68
N LYS A 186 -1.42 6.13 18.74
CA LYS A 186 0.04 6.29 18.66
C LYS A 186 0.70 4.92 18.45
N VAL A 187 1.30 4.74 17.28
CA VAL A 187 1.93 3.49 16.81
C VAL A 187 3.17 3.80 15.98
N LEU A 188 4.09 2.84 15.90
CA LEU A 188 5.36 2.98 15.21
C LEU A 188 5.19 3.20 13.71
N ARG A 189 4.24 2.54 13.04
CA ARG A 189 3.98 2.73 11.60
C ARG A 189 3.61 4.16 11.21
N TYR A 190 3.21 5.02 12.16
CA TYR A 190 2.98 6.46 11.96
C TYR A 190 4.15 7.34 12.44
N GLY A 191 5.27 6.74 12.83
CA GLY A 191 6.41 7.41 13.45
C GLY A 191 6.25 7.66 14.95
N GLY A 192 5.25 7.04 15.59
CA GLY A 192 5.04 7.16 17.03
C GLY A 192 6.16 6.47 17.82
N MET A 193 6.75 7.18 18.78
CA MET A 193 7.80 6.69 19.67
C MET A 193 7.42 6.87 21.13
N GLY A 194 7.95 6.03 22.02
CA GLY A 194 7.81 6.20 23.47
C GLY A 194 7.43 4.93 24.21
N PRO A 195 7.42 4.97 25.56
CA PRO A 195 7.27 3.79 26.39
C PRO A 195 5.99 2.97 26.10
N ASP A 196 4.90 3.64 25.76
CA ASP A 196 3.62 3.01 25.43
C ASP A 196 3.66 2.24 24.09
N VAL A 197 4.39 2.77 23.10
CA VAL A 197 4.62 2.11 21.81
C VAL A 197 5.54 0.90 22.00
N TYR A 198 6.66 1.07 22.71
CA TYR A 198 7.64 -0.01 22.92
C TYR A 198 7.06 -1.16 23.77
N ALA A 199 6.30 -0.85 24.82
CA ALA A 199 5.61 -1.85 25.63
C ALA A 199 4.61 -2.66 24.78
N ARG A 200 3.91 -2.01 23.85
CA ARG A 200 3.00 -2.70 22.93
C ARG A 200 3.75 -3.59 21.95
N LEU A 201 4.82 -3.10 21.32
CA LEU A 201 5.65 -3.90 20.42
C LEU A 201 6.22 -5.13 21.13
N LYS A 202 6.69 -4.98 22.38
CA LYS A 202 7.15 -6.12 23.19
C LYS A 202 6.02 -7.08 23.54
N TRP A 203 4.83 -6.60 23.92
CA TRP A 203 3.68 -7.47 24.09
C TRP A 203 3.30 -8.21 22.79
N MET A 204 3.38 -7.55 21.64
CA MET A 204 3.12 -8.17 20.34
C MET A 204 4.14 -9.26 20.00
N GLU A 205 5.40 -9.06 20.37
CA GLU A 205 6.51 -10.03 20.22
C GLU A 205 6.35 -11.22 21.17
N GLU A 206 6.03 -10.98 22.44
CA GLU A 206 6.08 -11.98 23.50
C GLU A 206 4.74 -12.71 23.72
N SER A 207 3.62 -12.09 23.33
CA SER A 207 2.27 -12.61 23.61
C SER A 207 1.43 -12.81 22.35
N LEU A 208 1.27 -11.77 21.52
CA LEU A 208 0.42 -11.85 20.32
C LEU A 208 0.99 -12.85 19.30
N TYR A 209 2.24 -12.65 18.89
CA TYR A 209 2.91 -13.49 17.89
C TYR A 209 2.95 -14.96 18.32
N PRO A 210 3.44 -15.34 19.51
CA PRO A 210 3.51 -16.75 19.90
C PRO A 210 2.12 -17.41 19.96
N THR A 211 1.08 -16.66 20.34
CA THR A 211 -0.29 -17.16 20.39
C THR A 211 -0.84 -17.44 19.00
N LEU A 212 -0.68 -16.49 18.07
CA LEU A 212 -1.08 -16.67 16.67
C LEU A 212 -0.26 -17.78 15.98
N ASN A 213 1.05 -17.80 16.22
CA ASN A 213 1.95 -18.78 15.60
C ASN A 213 1.60 -20.22 16.04
N ARG A 214 1.39 -20.47 17.33
CA ARG A 214 0.95 -21.80 17.81
C ARG A 214 -0.37 -22.24 17.17
N ALA A 215 -1.33 -21.32 17.04
CA ALA A 215 -2.59 -21.62 16.38
C ALA A 215 -2.38 -22.00 14.91
N LEU A 216 -1.57 -21.23 14.17
CA LEU A 216 -1.25 -21.50 12.76
C LEU A 216 -0.48 -22.80 12.57
N GLU A 217 0.46 -23.14 13.46
CA GLU A 217 1.20 -24.42 13.44
C GLU A 217 0.27 -25.64 13.58
N SER A 218 -0.87 -25.48 14.27
CA SER A 218 -1.90 -26.53 14.37
C SER A 218 -2.80 -26.65 13.11
N MET A 219 -2.64 -25.76 12.13
CA MET A 219 -3.44 -25.66 10.91
C MET A 219 -2.58 -25.96 9.67
N PRO A 220 -2.30 -27.24 9.33
CA PRO A 220 -1.38 -27.60 8.25
C PRO A 220 -1.78 -27.08 6.86
N GLU A 221 -3.09 -26.87 6.63
CA GLU A 221 -3.57 -26.30 5.38
C GLU A 221 -3.44 -24.78 5.28
N GLY A 222 -3.20 -24.11 6.41
CA GLY A 222 -3.18 -22.66 6.55
C GLY A 222 -4.56 -22.02 6.38
N ILE A 223 -4.58 -20.69 6.21
CA ILE A 223 -5.80 -19.91 5.98
C ILE A 223 -5.75 -19.29 4.58
N ASP A 224 -6.75 -19.56 3.75
CA ASP A 224 -6.85 -19.00 2.39
C ASP A 224 -7.25 -17.52 2.43
N ILE A 225 -6.25 -16.64 2.37
CA ILE A 225 -6.46 -15.19 2.51
C ILE A 225 -7.20 -14.62 1.30
N LYS A 226 -6.98 -15.15 0.10
CA LYS A 226 -7.73 -14.72 -1.10
C LYS A 226 -9.21 -15.05 -0.98
N ALA A 227 -9.56 -16.21 -0.42
CA ALA A 227 -10.95 -16.57 -0.16
C ALA A 227 -11.59 -15.64 0.91
N LEU A 228 -10.82 -15.21 1.92
CA LEU A 228 -11.31 -14.24 2.91
C LEU A 228 -11.52 -12.85 2.30
N ILE A 229 -10.57 -12.37 1.47
CA ILE A 229 -10.72 -11.11 0.72
C ILE A 229 -11.98 -11.16 -0.14
N ALA A 230 -12.18 -12.23 -0.93
CA ALA A 230 -13.36 -12.36 -1.77
C ALA A 230 -14.68 -12.32 -0.99
N GLN A 231 -14.74 -12.98 0.18
CA GLN A 231 -15.91 -12.89 1.07
C GLN A 231 -16.09 -11.49 1.65
N ALA A 232 -15.00 -10.84 2.06
CA ALA A 232 -15.04 -9.50 2.63
C ALA A 232 -15.53 -8.45 1.63
N LEU A 233 -15.16 -8.56 0.35
CA LEU A 233 -15.70 -7.73 -0.73
C LEU A 233 -17.24 -7.84 -0.83
N HIS A 234 -17.80 -9.03 -0.65
CA HIS A 234 -19.26 -9.22 -0.59
C HIS A 234 -19.91 -8.77 0.73
N MET A 235 -19.11 -8.34 1.71
CA MET A 235 -19.54 -7.92 3.05
C MET A 235 -19.24 -6.44 3.32
N GLY A 236 -18.97 -5.66 2.28
CA GLY A 236 -18.79 -4.21 2.36
C GLY A 236 -17.35 -3.73 2.48
N ASP A 237 -16.36 -4.62 2.53
CA ASP A 237 -14.94 -4.24 2.66
C ASP A 237 -14.32 -4.03 1.27
N GLU A 238 -13.25 -3.24 1.19
CA GLU A 238 -12.36 -3.20 0.03
C GLU A 238 -10.94 -3.73 0.35
N CYS A 239 -10.69 -4.04 1.63
CA CYS A 239 -9.47 -4.68 2.15
C CYS A 239 -8.18 -3.84 2.05
N HIS A 240 -8.29 -2.52 1.91
CA HIS A 240 -7.19 -1.55 2.12
C HIS A 240 -7.54 -0.62 3.27
N ASN A 241 -8.57 0.20 3.13
CA ASN A 241 -9.03 1.11 4.18
C ASN A 241 -10.06 0.44 5.10
N ARG A 242 -11.12 -0.17 4.57
CA ARG A 242 -12.16 -0.85 5.37
C ARG A 242 -11.90 -2.36 5.39
N ASN A 243 -11.59 -2.86 6.59
CA ASN A 243 -11.15 -4.24 6.84
C ASN A 243 -11.97 -4.96 7.94
N ARG A 244 -13.14 -4.42 8.31
CA ARG A 244 -13.93 -4.92 9.44
C ARG A 244 -14.50 -6.32 9.20
N ALA A 245 -15.08 -6.56 8.03
CA ALA A 245 -15.59 -7.88 7.67
C ALA A 245 -14.44 -8.89 7.55
N ALA A 246 -13.32 -8.50 6.92
CA ALA A 246 -12.16 -9.35 6.75
C ALA A 246 -11.51 -9.73 8.10
N THR A 247 -11.40 -8.78 9.03
CA THR A 247 -10.91 -9.02 10.40
C THR A 247 -11.82 -10.00 11.16
N SER A 248 -13.15 -9.85 11.04
CA SER A 248 -14.12 -10.78 11.62
C SER A 248 -14.03 -12.19 11.01
N LEU A 249 -13.85 -12.27 9.68
CA LEU A 249 -13.67 -13.52 8.96
C LEU A 249 -12.37 -14.23 9.35
N PHE A 250 -11.29 -13.48 9.57
CA PHE A 250 -10.03 -14.02 10.07
C PHE A 250 -10.18 -14.61 11.47
N LEU A 251 -10.80 -13.88 12.41
CA LEU A 251 -11.09 -14.39 13.75
C LEU A 251 -11.94 -15.67 13.71
N ARG A 252 -12.94 -15.72 12.82
CA ARG A 252 -13.74 -16.94 12.58
C ARG A 252 -12.90 -18.11 12.07
N ALA A 253 -11.92 -17.86 11.20
CA ALA A 253 -11.06 -18.87 10.62
C ALA A 253 -10.03 -19.44 11.62
N ILE A 254 -9.41 -18.57 12.41
CA ILE A 254 -8.33 -18.95 13.35
C ILE A 254 -8.84 -19.30 14.76
N GLY A 255 -10.04 -18.85 15.15
CA GLY A 255 -10.60 -18.97 16.49
C GLY A 255 -10.61 -20.39 17.07
N PRO A 256 -11.04 -21.43 16.34
CA PRO A 256 -11.00 -22.80 16.83
C PRO A 256 -9.58 -23.29 17.14
N ALA A 257 -8.58 -22.89 16.34
CA ALA A 257 -7.18 -23.23 16.58
C ALA A 257 -6.64 -22.50 17.81
N LEU A 258 -6.91 -21.19 17.93
CA LEU A 258 -6.57 -20.40 19.12
C LEU A 258 -7.11 -21.04 20.42
N ALA A 259 -8.36 -21.51 20.41
CA ALA A 259 -8.97 -22.17 21.56
C ALA A 259 -8.30 -23.51 21.89
N ARG A 260 -7.93 -24.31 20.88
CA ARG A 260 -7.30 -25.63 21.07
C ARG A 260 -5.85 -25.54 21.51
N THR A 261 -5.11 -24.54 21.05
CA THR A 261 -3.69 -24.34 21.38
C THR A 261 -3.49 -23.35 22.52
N ASN A 262 -4.58 -22.99 23.21
CA ASN A 262 -4.56 -22.06 24.32
C ASN A 262 -3.73 -22.61 25.49
N GLN A 263 -2.97 -21.72 26.12
CA GLN A 263 -2.18 -22.01 27.32
C GLN A 263 -2.58 -21.13 28.51
N ASP A 264 -3.24 -19.99 28.25
CA ASP A 264 -3.68 -19.02 29.25
C ASP A 264 -4.91 -18.25 28.73
N ASN A 265 -6.04 -18.40 29.43
CA ASN A 265 -7.30 -17.76 29.08
C ASN A 265 -7.22 -16.24 29.04
N GLU A 266 -6.48 -15.62 29.98
CA GLU A 266 -6.39 -14.15 30.05
C GLU A 266 -5.55 -13.62 28.89
N ASN A 267 -4.46 -14.30 28.55
CA ASN A 267 -3.66 -13.95 27.38
C ASN A 267 -4.45 -14.15 26.07
N LEU A 268 -5.18 -15.26 25.93
CA LEU A 268 -6.03 -15.51 24.77
C LEU A 268 -7.11 -14.42 24.61
N ALA A 269 -7.78 -14.05 25.71
CA ALA A 269 -8.77 -12.98 25.69
C ALA A 269 -8.16 -11.66 25.22
N LYS A 270 -6.99 -11.26 25.75
CA LYS A 270 -6.27 -10.05 25.31
C LYS A 270 -5.91 -10.07 23.83
N VAL A 271 -5.49 -11.21 23.29
CA VAL A 271 -5.20 -11.38 21.86
C VAL A 271 -6.46 -11.19 21.01
N ILE A 272 -7.57 -11.83 21.39
CA ILE A 272 -8.83 -11.69 20.67
C ILE A 272 -9.33 -10.25 20.73
N GLU A 273 -9.31 -9.62 21.91
CA GLU A 273 -9.72 -8.23 22.10
C GLU A 273 -8.85 -7.25 21.31
N PHE A 274 -7.54 -7.51 21.20
CA PHE A 274 -6.63 -6.67 20.42
C PHE A 274 -6.99 -6.69 18.93
N ILE A 275 -7.35 -7.86 18.40
CA ILE A 275 -7.78 -8.02 17.01
C ILE A 275 -9.17 -7.40 16.81
N ASP A 276 -10.11 -7.67 17.71
CA ASP A 276 -11.50 -7.18 17.66
C ASP A 276 -11.60 -5.64 17.72
N LYS A 277 -10.80 -5.00 18.58
CA LYS A 277 -10.76 -3.53 18.71
C LYS A 277 -10.00 -2.85 17.56
N ASN A 278 -9.42 -3.62 16.64
CA ASN A 278 -8.61 -3.12 15.53
C ASN A 278 -9.21 -3.56 14.20
N ASP A 279 -10.21 -2.82 13.72
CA ASP A 279 -10.85 -3.06 12.42
C ASP A 279 -9.85 -3.07 11.25
N HIS A 280 -8.64 -2.51 11.41
CA HIS A 280 -7.58 -2.52 10.40
C HIS A 280 -6.63 -3.72 10.50
N PHE A 281 -6.82 -4.65 11.44
CA PHE A 281 -5.89 -5.78 11.66
C PHE A 281 -5.61 -6.56 10.38
N PHE A 282 -6.66 -6.83 9.59
CA PHE A 282 -6.55 -7.61 8.35
C PHE A 282 -5.74 -6.94 7.23
N LEU A 283 -5.47 -5.63 7.29
CA LEU A 283 -4.63 -4.95 6.29
C LEU A 283 -3.24 -5.62 6.18
N ASN A 284 -2.68 -6.03 7.32
CA ASN A 284 -1.38 -6.69 7.39
C ASN A 284 -1.41 -8.14 6.86
N LEU A 285 -2.58 -8.69 6.55
CA LEU A 285 -2.77 -9.97 5.85
C LEU A 285 -3.12 -9.74 4.38
N SER A 286 -3.93 -8.72 4.07
CA SER A 286 -4.34 -8.41 2.71
C SER A 286 -3.17 -7.92 1.86
N MET A 287 -2.29 -7.08 2.41
CA MET A 287 -1.12 -6.57 1.67
C MET A 287 -0.17 -7.68 1.19
N PRO A 288 0.37 -8.58 2.06
CA PRO A 288 1.27 -9.63 1.60
C PRO A 288 0.55 -10.67 0.71
N ALA A 289 -0.77 -10.84 0.83
CA ALA A 289 -1.54 -11.64 -0.13
C ALA A 289 -1.53 -11.04 -1.54
N GLY A 290 -1.68 -9.71 -1.65
CA GLY A 290 -1.54 -8.97 -2.91
C GLY A 290 -0.13 -9.10 -3.48
N LYS A 291 0.90 -8.87 -2.67
CA LYS A 291 2.31 -9.04 -3.05
C LYS A 291 2.58 -10.45 -3.58
N ALA A 292 2.18 -11.47 -2.83
CA ALA A 292 2.37 -12.88 -3.20
C ALA A 292 1.65 -13.24 -4.52
N ALA A 293 0.52 -12.60 -4.82
CA ALA A 293 -0.21 -12.78 -6.07
C ALA A 293 0.42 -12.06 -7.27
N LEU A 294 1.06 -10.91 -7.05
CA LEU A 294 1.68 -10.09 -8.09
C LEU A 294 3.07 -10.58 -8.52
N GLU A 295 3.89 -11.03 -7.57
CA GLU A 295 5.28 -11.44 -7.84
C GLU A 295 5.45 -12.50 -8.94
N PRO A 296 4.60 -13.53 -9.09
CA PRO A 296 4.73 -14.49 -10.19
C PRO A 296 4.59 -13.86 -11.59
N ALA A 297 4.01 -12.66 -11.68
CA ALA A 297 3.92 -11.90 -12.91
C ALA A 297 5.14 -11.02 -13.17
N GLU A 298 6.16 -10.98 -12.30
CA GLU A 298 7.42 -10.28 -12.54
C GLU A 298 8.32 -11.05 -13.53
N GLY A 299 9.14 -10.32 -14.30
CA GLY A 299 10.11 -10.89 -15.24
C GLY A 299 9.55 -11.38 -16.57
N ILE A 300 8.29 -11.08 -16.91
CA ILE A 300 7.70 -11.49 -18.19
C ILE A 300 8.13 -10.49 -19.28
N GLU A 301 8.99 -10.93 -20.20
CA GLU A 301 9.48 -10.10 -21.30
C GLU A 301 8.31 -9.51 -22.12
N GLY A 302 8.34 -8.19 -22.30
CA GLY A 302 7.31 -7.46 -23.05
C GLY A 302 6.03 -7.15 -22.28
N CYS A 303 5.89 -7.62 -21.05
CA CYS A 303 4.73 -7.34 -20.23
C CYS A 303 4.78 -5.91 -19.65
N SER A 304 3.70 -5.17 -19.86
CA SER A 304 3.54 -3.78 -19.42
C SER A 304 2.68 -3.65 -18.16
N ILE A 305 2.33 -4.75 -17.51
CA ILE A 305 1.54 -4.73 -16.26
C ILE A 305 2.40 -4.19 -15.11
N VAL A 306 1.84 -3.24 -14.35
CA VAL A 306 2.42 -2.77 -13.09
C VAL A 306 2.29 -3.88 -12.05
N THR A 307 3.41 -4.28 -11.44
CA THR A 307 3.45 -5.32 -10.40
C THR A 307 3.71 -4.75 -9.01
N VAL A 308 4.17 -3.50 -8.91
CA VAL A 308 4.34 -2.78 -7.66
C VAL A 308 3.91 -1.33 -7.84
N MET A 309 3.08 -0.85 -6.92
CA MET A 309 2.93 0.57 -6.60
C MET A 309 3.21 0.72 -5.10
N ALA A 310 4.09 1.64 -4.74
CA ALA A 310 4.49 1.85 -3.35
C ALA A 310 5.01 3.28 -3.15
N ARG A 311 4.98 3.76 -1.91
CA ARG A 311 5.39 5.13 -1.58
C ARG A 311 6.00 5.23 -0.19
N ASN A 312 6.94 6.14 -0.02
CA ASN A 312 7.74 6.25 1.22
C ASN A 312 7.51 7.58 1.98
N GLY A 313 6.47 8.35 1.60
CA GLY A 313 6.19 9.68 2.16
C GLY A 313 6.99 10.82 1.52
N THR A 314 7.86 10.50 0.57
CA THR A 314 8.65 11.45 -0.23
C THR A 314 8.51 11.16 -1.72
N ASP A 315 8.67 9.90 -2.12
CA ASP A 315 8.58 9.40 -3.49
C ASP A 315 7.44 8.37 -3.61
N PHE A 316 6.73 8.43 -4.73
CA PHE A 316 5.89 7.35 -5.25
C PHE A 316 6.69 6.58 -6.31
N GLY A 317 6.67 5.26 -6.23
CA GLY A 317 7.41 4.37 -7.12
C GLY A 317 6.52 3.29 -7.72
N ILE A 318 6.78 2.96 -8.98
CA ILE A 318 6.23 1.77 -9.61
C ILE A 318 7.31 0.83 -10.12
N ARG A 319 6.98 -0.46 -10.21
CA ARG A 319 7.74 -1.47 -10.97
C ARG A 319 6.80 -2.14 -11.95
N ILE A 320 7.30 -2.44 -13.14
CA ILE A 320 6.54 -3.14 -14.17
C ILE A 320 7.11 -4.53 -14.42
N SER A 321 6.25 -5.45 -14.84
CA SER A 321 6.57 -6.87 -15.03
C SER A 321 7.85 -7.10 -15.84
N ALA A 322 8.02 -6.45 -17.00
CA ALA A 322 9.20 -6.65 -17.84
C ALA A 322 10.51 -6.07 -17.26
N MET A 323 10.44 -5.21 -16.25
CA MET A 323 11.60 -4.56 -15.61
C MET A 323 11.45 -4.64 -14.10
N PRO A 324 11.48 -5.85 -13.52
CA PRO A 324 11.22 -6.01 -12.11
C PRO A 324 12.28 -5.31 -11.29
N ASP A 325 13.55 -5.24 -11.68
CA ASP A 325 14.58 -4.61 -10.83
C ASP A 325 14.63 -3.07 -10.95
N THR A 326 13.75 -2.46 -11.74
CA THR A 326 13.76 -1.01 -12.01
C THR A 326 12.59 -0.31 -11.34
N TRP A 327 12.90 0.71 -10.53
CA TRP A 327 11.91 1.64 -10.00
C TRP A 327 11.75 2.84 -10.93
N PHE A 328 10.50 3.18 -11.24
CA PHE A 328 10.13 4.46 -11.85
C PHE A 328 9.52 5.33 -10.76
N THR A 329 10.19 6.43 -10.42
CA THR A 329 9.82 7.27 -9.27
C THR A 329 9.39 8.67 -9.67
N ALA A 330 8.42 9.20 -8.95
CA ALA A 330 7.99 10.59 -8.97
C ALA A 330 7.76 11.07 -7.52
N PRO A 331 7.68 12.39 -7.25
CA PRO A 331 7.31 12.86 -5.92
C PRO A 331 5.97 12.27 -5.46
N ALA A 332 5.88 11.88 -4.18
CA ALA A 332 4.64 11.38 -3.60
C ALA A 332 3.57 12.49 -3.62
N GLY A 333 2.33 12.11 -3.97
CA GLY A 333 1.21 13.04 -4.03
C GLY A 333 0.71 13.44 -2.63
N ILE A 334 0.02 14.59 -2.56
CA ILE A 334 -0.75 14.96 -1.38
C ILE A 334 -2.11 14.28 -1.47
N VAL A 335 -2.50 13.56 -0.40
CA VAL A 335 -3.79 12.88 -0.34
C VAL A 335 -4.88 13.90 -0.01
N GLN A 336 -5.80 14.10 -0.94
CA GLN A 336 -6.97 14.94 -0.71
C GLN A 336 -8.09 14.11 -0.06
N GLY A 337 -8.49 14.48 1.15
CA GLY A 337 -9.50 13.76 1.90
C GLY A 337 -10.09 14.60 3.03
N LEU A 338 -10.92 13.99 3.87
CA LEU A 338 -11.47 14.62 5.06
C LEU A 338 -10.45 14.57 6.21
N TYR A 339 -10.22 15.71 6.85
CA TYR A 339 -9.32 15.84 7.99
C TYR A 339 -10.09 15.74 9.31
N PHE A 340 -9.49 15.12 10.32
CA PHE A 340 -10.06 15.11 11.66
C PHE A 340 -10.14 16.54 12.24
N PRO A 341 -11.11 16.82 13.14
CA PRO A 341 -11.21 18.13 13.77
C PRO A 341 -9.89 18.58 14.39
N GLY A 342 -9.43 19.78 14.02
CA GLY A 342 -8.17 20.36 14.48
C GLY A 342 -6.97 20.12 13.56
N PHE A 343 -7.13 19.35 12.47
CA PHE A 343 -6.10 19.13 11.45
C PHE A 343 -6.51 19.68 10.08
N THR A 344 -5.51 19.99 9.27
CA THR A 344 -5.64 20.52 7.91
C THR A 344 -4.67 19.83 6.95
N GLU A 345 -4.78 20.14 5.66
CA GLU A 345 -3.82 19.69 4.64
C GLU A 345 -2.38 20.11 4.95
N ALA A 346 -2.17 21.24 5.65
CA ALA A 346 -0.83 21.69 6.03
C ALA A 346 -0.15 20.77 7.06
N ASP A 347 -0.93 19.95 7.77
CA ASP A 347 -0.44 18.97 8.73
C ASP A 347 -0.17 17.59 8.09
N ALA A 348 -0.57 17.40 6.82
CA ALA A 348 -0.50 16.12 6.14
C ALA A 348 0.92 15.80 5.67
N ASN A 349 1.34 14.54 5.87
CA ASN A 349 2.47 14.00 5.14
C ASN A 349 2.01 13.59 3.72
N PRO A 350 2.88 13.68 2.69
CA PRO A 350 2.60 13.06 1.40
C PRO A 350 2.34 11.55 1.52
N ASP A 351 1.76 10.95 0.47
CA ASP A 351 1.36 9.55 0.47
C ASP A 351 2.50 8.59 0.87
N ILE A 352 2.19 7.63 1.74
CA ILE A 352 3.17 6.78 2.44
C ILE A 352 2.62 5.37 2.71
N GLY A 353 3.39 4.33 2.36
CA GLY A 353 3.05 2.92 2.55
C GLY A 353 3.26 2.03 1.32
N ASP A 354 3.26 0.72 1.55
CA ASP A 354 3.18 -0.29 0.49
C ASP A 354 1.74 -0.75 0.24
N SER A 355 0.76 -0.24 1.01
CA SER A 355 -0.65 -0.67 0.94
C SER A 355 -1.32 -0.54 -0.44
N THR A 356 -0.72 0.24 -1.35
CA THR A 356 -1.07 0.36 -2.78
C THR A 356 -0.87 -0.93 -3.57
N VAL A 357 -0.18 -1.91 -2.97
CA VAL A 357 -0.13 -3.29 -3.44
C VAL A 357 -1.53 -3.91 -3.52
N THR A 358 -2.48 -3.44 -2.70
CA THR A 358 -3.88 -3.91 -2.73
C THR A 358 -4.59 -3.46 -4.02
N GLU A 359 -4.45 -2.20 -4.43
CA GLU A 359 -4.91 -1.68 -5.72
C GLU A 359 -4.20 -2.35 -6.88
N THR A 360 -2.88 -2.54 -6.76
CA THR A 360 -2.09 -3.24 -7.78
C THR A 360 -2.61 -4.66 -8.00
N ALA A 361 -3.06 -5.33 -6.94
CA ALA A 361 -3.66 -6.67 -6.97
C ALA A 361 -5.14 -6.69 -7.36
N GLY A 362 -5.77 -5.53 -7.57
CA GLY A 362 -7.14 -5.39 -8.07
C GLY A 362 -8.24 -5.25 -7.03
N TYR A 363 -7.91 -4.92 -5.77
CA TYR A 363 -8.87 -4.55 -4.72
C TYR A 363 -8.51 -3.18 -4.12
N GLY A 364 -8.85 -2.88 -2.86
CA GLY A 364 -8.70 -1.54 -2.31
C GLY A 364 -9.55 -0.52 -3.05
N GLY A 365 -8.98 0.64 -3.40
CA GLY A 365 -9.66 1.66 -4.20
C GLY A 365 -10.20 1.17 -5.56
N PHE A 366 -9.62 0.12 -6.15
CA PHE A 366 -10.14 -0.48 -7.40
C PHE A 366 -11.42 -1.30 -7.18
N ALA A 367 -11.70 -1.70 -5.94
CA ALA A 367 -12.92 -2.40 -5.53
C ALA A 367 -13.82 -1.50 -4.66
N MET A 368 -13.67 -0.17 -4.73
CA MET A 368 -14.37 0.78 -3.87
C MET A 368 -15.90 0.64 -3.90
N ALA A 369 -16.46 0.24 -5.06
CA ALA A 369 -17.89 -0.04 -5.21
C ALA A 369 -18.40 -1.14 -4.27
N ALA A 370 -17.53 -2.02 -3.78
CA ALA A 370 -17.85 -3.02 -2.77
C ALA A 370 -18.01 -2.41 -1.36
N ALA A 371 -17.49 -1.20 -1.11
CA ALA A 371 -17.41 -0.58 0.20
C ALA A 371 -18.07 0.80 0.30
N PRO A 372 -19.36 0.97 -0.07
CA PRO A 372 -20.01 2.28 -0.12
C PRO A 372 -20.03 3.02 1.23
N ALA A 373 -19.94 2.29 2.35
CA ALA A 373 -19.87 2.87 3.69
C ALA A 373 -18.63 3.75 3.91
N ILE A 374 -17.57 3.56 3.11
CA ILE A 374 -16.30 4.26 3.30
C ILE A 374 -16.24 5.62 2.60
N VAL A 375 -17.18 5.92 1.69
CA VAL A 375 -17.27 7.20 0.96
C VAL A 375 -17.30 8.40 1.92
N GLN A 376 -18.00 8.26 3.06
CA GLN A 376 -18.05 9.30 4.10
C GLN A 376 -16.70 9.56 4.79
N PHE A 377 -15.76 8.63 4.67
CA PHE A 377 -14.45 8.71 5.31
C PHE A 377 -13.36 9.14 4.33
N VAL A 378 -13.37 8.59 3.11
CA VAL A 378 -12.35 8.87 2.08
C VAL A 378 -12.68 10.08 1.18
N GLY A 379 -13.91 10.58 1.24
CA GLY A 379 -14.42 11.60 0.32
C GLY A 379 -15.04 11.02 -0.96
N GLY A 380 -15.77 11.87 -1.71
CA GLY A 380 -16.51 11.49 -2.92
C GLY A 380 -18.00 11.22 -2.68
N THR A 381 -18.66 10.61 -3.66
CA THR A 381 -20.06 10.15 -3.59
C THR A 381 -20.18 8.67 -3.93
N PRO A 382 -21.24 7.95 -3.51
CA PRO A 382 -21.42 6.54 -3.88
C PRO A 382 -21.58 6.27 -5.38
N GLN A 383 -21.79 7.30 -6.19
CA GLN A 383 -21.88 7.22 -7.66
C GLN A 383 -20.51 7.32 -8.36
N ASP A 384 -19.52 7.92 -7.70
CA ASP A 384 -18.13 8.01 -8.18
C ASP A 384 -17.44 6.64 -8.01
#